data_AF-A0A1F2RGN7-F1
#
_entry.id   AF-A0A1F2RGN7-F1
#
_cell.length_a   1.000
_cell.length_b   1.000
_cell.length_c   1.000
_cell.angle_alpha   90.00
_cell.angle_beta   90.00
_cell.angle_gamma   90.00
#
_symmetry.space_group_name_H-M   'P 1'
#
loop_
_entity.id
_entity.type
_entity.pdbx_description
1 polymer ?
#
loop_
_entity_poly.entity_id
_entity_poly.type
_entity_poly.pdbx_seq_one_letter_code
_entity_poly.pdbx_strand_id
1 'polypeptide(L)'
;MRKEYDFSKAKRNPYARHLNAQIERLRRMKDEDIDLSDIPEITDWSTAVVGKFYRPRIAVYCADIGAVKSNHFGWYGATPSSEATSGTDIHQLVEAVAGNLKKRQPVALGFECPLFVPLADEPSKLTASRHGEGNRAWSAAAGPSALATGLVEVLWILREIRRNCGDNERAFLDWKSFCKRCSGLFLWEAFVSGKRESRTHIGDAELAVRSFCDSLPDPESASAVRCADGTEVYSLIGAALLRSGWAADVRLLSRPCLVIKSAWGTSRPGFAG
;
A
#
# COMPACT_ATOMS: atom_id res chain seq x y z
N MET A 1 -16.16 33.00 8.47
CA MET A 1 -15.46 34.03 7.68
C MET A 1 -14.70 33.36 6.54
N ARG A 2 -15.21 33.45 5.30
CA ARG A 2 -14.45 33.05 4.10
C ARG A 2 -13.49 34.19 3.78
N LYS A 3 -12.18 33.92 3.73
CA LYS A 3 -11.23 34.86 3.13
C LYS A 3 -11.41 34.75 1.62
N GLU A 4 -12.10 35.72 1.02
CA GLU A 4 -12.08 35.90 -0.43
C GLU A 4 -10.63 36.20 -0.86
N TYR A 5 -10.14 35.40 -1.79
CA TYR A 5 -8.83 35.60 -2.38
C TYR A 5 -8.93 36.70 -3.42
N ASP A 6 -8.33 37.86 -3.13
CA ASP A 6 -8.34 39.02 -4.01
C ASP A 6 -7.42 38.79 -5.22
N PHE A 7 -8.03 38.40 -6.35
CA PHE A 7 -7.36 38.18 -7.64
C PHE A 7 -6.74 39.45 -8.25
N SER A 8 -6.98 40.64 -7.69
CA SER A 8 -6.39 41.88 -8.20
C SER A 8 -4.88 41.98 -7.96
N LYS A 9 -4.35 41.27 -6.96
CA LYS A 9 -2.90 41.25 -6.64
C LYS A 9 -2.06 40.43 -7.63
N ALA A 10 -2.66 39.50 -8.38
CA ALA A 10 -1.95 38.70 -9.39
C ALA A 10 -1.54 39.51 -10.64
N LYS A 11 -2.18 40.66 -10.91
CA LYS A 11 -1.91 41.51 -12.08
C LYS A 11 -0.60 42.33 -12.02
N ARG A 12 0.10 42.30 -10.88
CA ARG A 12 1.37 43.03 -10.66
C ARG A 12 2.59 42.12 -10.48
N ASN A 13 2.49 40.83 -10.82
CA ASN A 13 3.68 39.98 -10.86
C ASN A 13 4.40 40.15 -12.22
N PRO A 14 5.60 40.77 -12.28
CA PRO A 14 6.35 40.92 -13.53
C PRO A 14 6.70 39.57 -14.18
N TYR A 15 6.86 38.50 -13.39
CA TYR A 15 7.04 37.13 -13.90
C TYR A 15 5.80 36.62 -14.66
N ALA A 16 4.60 36.97 -14.21
CA ALA A 16 3.36 36.53 -14.87
C ALA A 16 3.18 37.20 -16.25
N ARG A 17 3.64 38.45 -16.41
CA ARG A 17 3.61 39.14 -17.72
C ARG A 17 4.60 38.54 -18.70
N HIS A 18 5.82 38.26 -18.25
CA HIS A 18 6.85 37.63 -19.08
C HIS A 18 6.41 36.22 -19.52
N LEU A 19 5.88 35.43 -18.58
CA LEU A 19 5.39 34.09 -18.85
C LEU A 19 4.19 34.09 -19.82
N ASN A 20 3.22 35.00 -19.63
CA ASN A 20 2.08 35.11 -20.54
C ASN A 20 2.51 35.55 -21.95
N ALA A 21 3.49 36.44 -22.06
CA ALA A 21 4.06 36.83 -23.35
C ALA A 21 4.78 35.65 -24.03
N GLN A 22 5.51 34.83 -23.27
CA GLN A 22 6.12 33.60 -23.78
C GLN A 22 5.08 32.57 -24.23
N ILE A 23 4.00 32.38 -23.46
CA ILE A 23 2.90 31.46 -23.82
C ILE A 23 2.21 31.91 -25.11
N GLU A 24 1.91 33.21 -25.25
CA GLU A 24 1.30 33.74 -26.47
C GLU A 24 2.24 33.68 -27.68
N ARG A 25 3.56 33.80 -27.47
CA ARG A 25 4.56 33.57 -28.52
C ARG A 25 4.57 32.10 -28.96
N LEU A 26 4.58 31.16 -28.01
CA LEU A 26 4.54 29.72 -28.30
C LEU A 26 3.25 29.32 -29.02
N ARG A 27 2.10 29.89 -28.63
CA ARG A 27 0.80 29.66 -29.29
C ARG A 27 0.74 30.10 -30.76
N ARG A 28 1.58 31.04 -31.16
CA ARG A 28 1.67 31.56 -32.53
C ARG A 28 2.78 30.91 -33.35
N MET A 29 3.62 30.11 -32.71
CA MET A 29 4.67 29.35 -33.38
C MET A 29 4.01 28.27 -34.23
N LYS A 30 4.40 28.16 -35.50
CA LYS A 30 3.93 27.07 -36.35
C LYS A 30 4.72 25.81 -36.01
N ASP A 31 4.11 24.65 -36.19
CA ASP A 31 4.76 23.36 -35.93
C ASP A 31 6.07 23.20 -36.73
N GLU A 32 6.11 23.74 -37.95
CA GLU A 32 7.29 23.76 -38.83
C GLU A 32 8.47 24.58 -38.27
N ASP A 33 8.19 25.54 -37.39
CA ASP A 33 9.20 26.42 -36.78
C ASP A 33 9.72 25.85 -35.46
N ILE A 34 9.16 24.74 -34.97
CA ILE A 34 9.60 24.09 -33.74
C ILE A 34 10.96 23.44 -33.99
N ASP A 35 11.98 23.95 -33.31
CA ASP A 35 13.32 23.39 -33.35
C ASP A 35 13.34 22.05 -32.58
N LEU A 36 13.49 20.95 -33.32
CA LEU A 36 13.63 19.60 -32.79
C LEU A 36 15.07 19.09 -32.81
N SER A 37 16.05 19.95 -33.15
CA SER A 37 17.46 19.53 -33.27
C SER A 37 18.03 18.91 -31.99
N ASP A 38 17.55 19.37 -30.82
CA ASP A 38 17.93 18.85 -29.51
C ASP A 38 17.14 17.59 -29.07
N ILE A 39 16.09 17.21 -29.80
CA ILE A 39 15.22 16.08 -29.47
C ILE A 39 15.13 15.16 -30.70
N PRO A 40 16.15 14.29 -30.91
CA PRO A 40 16.18 13.41 -32.07
C PRO A 40 14.99 12.44 -32.04
N GLU A 41 14.48 12.08 -33.22
CA GLU A 41 13.41 11.10 -33.37
C GLU A 41 13.89 9.72 -32.85
N ILE A 42 13.31 9.25 -31.75
CA ILE A 42 13.60 7.92 -31.20
C ILE A 42 12.69 6.90 -31.86
N THR A 43 13.24 6.14 -32.81
CA THR A 43 12.53 5.08 -33.54
C THR A 43 12.78 3.68 -32.95
N ASP A 44 13.90 3.51 -32.23
CA ASP A 44 14.25 2.27 -31.54
C ASP A 44 13.85 2.33 -30.06
N TRP A 45 12.79 1.59 -29.71
CA TRP A 45 12.28 1.46 -28.35
C TRP A 45 12.74 0.17 -27.66
N SER A 46 13.68 -0.59 -28.24
CA SER A 46 14.11 -1.90 -27.71
C SER A 46 14.69 -1.85 -26.30
N THR A 47 15.25 -0.70 -25.90
CA THR A 47 15.82 -0.47 -24.56
C THR A 47 14.90 0.34 -23.64
N ALA A 48 13.70 0.70 -24.11
CA ALA A 48 12.79 1.52 -23.35
C ALA A 48 12.26 0.74 -22.13
N VAL A 49 12.52 1.28 -20.93
CA VAL A 49 11.96 0.72 -19.70
C VAL A 49 10.49 1.16 -19.59
N VAL A 50 9.58 0.28 -20.01
CA VAL A 50 8.14 0.44 -19.75
C VAL A 50 7.94 0.51 -18.23
N GLY A 51 7.44 1.63 -17.73
CA GLY A 51 7.04 1.77 -16.32
C GLY A 51 7.93 2.63 -15.43
N LYS A 52 9.08 3.15 -15.89
CA LYS A 52 9.93 4.05 -15.06
C LYS A 52 9.21 5.33 -14.59
N PHE A 53 8.15 5.73 -15.30
CA PHE A 53 7.29 6.87 -14.96
C PHE A 53 5.82 6.49 -14.67
N TYR A 54 5.45 5.22 -14.81
CA TYR A 54 4.11 4.78 -14.45
C TYR A 54 4.07 4.59 -12.93
N ARG A 55 3.44 5.52 -12.21
CA ARG A 55 2.99 5.25 -10.85
C ARG A 55 1.61 4.63 -10.93
N PRO A 56 1.44 3.34 -10.57
CA PRO A 56 0.12 2.75 -10.49
C PRO A 56 -0.78 3.63 -9.63
N ARG A 57 -1.96 4.02 -10.15
CA ARG A 57 -2.96 4.78 -9.38
C ARG A 57 -3.70 3.84 -8.41
N ILE A 58 -2.96 3.27 -7.46
CA ILE A 58 -3.46 2.34 -6.46
C ILE A 58 -3.95 3.13 -5.24
N ALA A 59 -5.12 2.76 -4.72
CA ALA A 59 -5.51 3.19 -3.38
C ALA A 59 -4.87 2.25 -2.35
N VAL A 60 -4.16 2.80 -1.37
CA VAL A 60 -3.43 2.04 -0.35
C VAL A 60 -4.08 2.28 1.00
N TYR A 61 -4.46 1.20 1.67
CA TYR A 61 -5.02 1.20 3.01
C TYR A 61 -4.20 0.30 3.92
N CYS A 62 -4.19 0.61 5.20
CA CYS A 62 -3.73 -0.30 6.24
C CYS A 62 -4.64 -0.19 7.46
N ALA A 63 -4.87 -1.32 8.13
CA ALA A 63 -5.48 -1.38 9.44
C ALA A 63 -4.45 -1.79 10.48
N ASP A 64 -4.37 -1.04 11.57
CA ASP A 64 -3.76 -1.47 12.82
C ASP A 64 -4.78 -2.31 13.60
N ILE A 65 -4.47 -3.61 13.78
CA ILE A 65 -5.41 -4.58 14.35
C ILE A 65 -5.39 -4.47 15.86
N GLY A 66 -6.57 -4.34 16.44
CA GLY A 66 -6.72 -4.22 17.88
C GLY A 66 -8.18 -4.14 18.28
N ALA A 67 -8.44 -4.39 19.56
CA ALA A 67 -9.80 -4.46 20.09
C ALA A 67 -10.67 -3.26 19.71
N VAL A 68 -11.61 -3.47 18.77
CA VAL A 68 -12.55 -2.45 18.27
C VAL A 68 -13.34 -1.79 19.41
N LYS A 69 -13.85 -2.58 20.37
CA LYS A 69 -14.62 -2.08 21.51
C LYS A 69 -13.83 -1.09 22.40
N SER A 70 -12.52 -1.27 22.48
CA SER A 70 -11.62 -0.43 23.28
C SER A 70 -10.96 0.68 22.45
N ASN A 71 -11.41 0.88 21.20
CA ASN A 71 -10.83 1.86 20.27
C ASN A 71 -9.33 1.64 20.02
N HIS A 72 -8.90 0.37 20.05
CA HIS A 72 -7.54 -0.04 19.71
C HIS A 72 -7.37 -0.42 18.24
N PHE A 73 -8.46 -0.40 17.47
CA PHE A 73 -8.42 -0.51 16.02
C PHE A 73 -8.16 0.87 15.41
N GLY A 74 -7.25 0.94 14.45
CA GLY A 74 -6.98 2.15 13.68
C GLY A 74 -6.85 1.83 12.20
N TRP A 75 -7.17 2.77 11.32
CA TRP A 75 -6.91 2.60 9.90
C TRP A 75 -6.54 3.91 9.23
N TYR A 76 -5.80 3.80 8.14
CA TYR A 76 -5.39 4.90 7.29
C TYR A 76 -5.50 4.49 5.82
N GLY A 77 -5.86 5.44 4.97
CA GLY A 77 -6.03 5.26 3.54
C GLY A 77 -5.48 6.44 2.76
N ALA A 78 -4.63 6.17 1.78
CA ALA A 78 -4.14 7.13 0.82
C ALA A 78 -4.62 6.74 -0.58
N THR A 79 -5.23 7.68 -1.30
CA THR A 79 -5.61 7.47 -2.70
C THR A 79 -4.89 8.49 -3.58
N PRO A 80 -4.64 8.19 -4.87
CA PRO A 80 -3.93 9.11 -5.75
C PRO A 80 -4.68 10.42 -6.07
N SER A 81 -5.96 10.53 -5.68
CA SER A 81 -6.88 11.55 -6.22
C SER A 81 -7.68 12.27 -5.13
N SER A 82 -7.44 11.95 -3.86
CA SER A 82 -8.21 12.49 -2.73
C SER A 82 -7.30 12.62 -1.52
N GLU A 83 -7.71 13.47 -0.59
CA GLU A 83 -7.05 13.58 0.70
C GLU A 83 -7.01 12.22 1.40
N ALA A 84 -5.98 12.02 2.22
CA ALA A 84 -5.88 10.84 3.03
C ALA A 84 -7.06 10.77 4.01
N THR A 85 -7.57 9.56 4.23
CA THR A 85 -8.67 9.28 5.14
C THR A 85 -8.20 8.35 6.25
N SER A 86 -8.73 8.48 7.44
CA SER A 86 -8.37 7.62 8.58
C SER A 86 -9.50 7.56 9.58
N GLY A 87 -9.47 6.56 10.46
CA GLY A 87 -10.42 6.47 11.55
C GLY A 87 -10.16 5.26 12.45
N THR A 88 -11.05 5.05 13.40
CA THR A 88 -11.04 3.88 14.29
C THR A 88 -12.29 3.00 14.11
N ASP A 89 -13.19 3.39 13.20
CA ASP A 89 -14.36 2.61 12.85
C ASP A 89 -14.02 1.62 11.73
N ILE A 90 -14.13 0.33 12.05
CA ILE A 90 -13.88 -0.78 11.13
C ILE A 90 -14.85 -0.80 9.94
N HIS A 91 -16.08 -0.30 10.10
CA HIS A 91 -17.04 -0.19 9.00
C HIS A 91 -16.61 0.87 7.98
N GLN A 92 -16.05 1.99 8.44
CA GLN A 92 -15.58 3.05 7.54
C GLN A 92 -14.41 2.57 6.66
N LEU A 93 -13.52 1.74 7.20
CA LEU A 93 -12.48 1.08 6.39
C LEU A 93 -13.10 0.21 5.30
N VAL A 94 -14.06 -0.65 5.66
CA VAL A 94 -14.76 -1.53 4.72
C VAL A 94 -15.44 -0.72 3.61
N GLU A 95 -16.14 0.35 3.97
CA GLU A 95 -16.81 1.24 3.02
C GLU A 95 -15.84 1.93 2.08
N ALA A 96 -14.71 2.44 2.60
CA ALA A 96 -13.68 3.10 1.81
C ALA A 96 -13.05 2.13 0.78
N VAL A 97 -12.64 0.94 1.23
CA VAL A 97 -12.04 -0.09 0.37
C VAL A 97 -13.06 -0.57 -0.68
N ALA A 98 -14.28 -0.92 -0.26
CA ALA A 98 -15.32 -1.38 -1.16
C ALA A 98 -15.73 -0.30 -2.18
N GLY A 99 -15.78 0.96 -1.76
CA GLY A 99 -16.07 2.10 -2.62
C GLY A 99 -15.06 2.25 -3.76
N ASN A 100 -13.77 2.02 -3.49
CA ASN A 100 -12.73 2.07 -4.52
C ASN A 100 -12.77 0.85 -5.43
N LEU A 101 -12.99 -0.34 -4.89
CA LEU A 101 -13.15 -1.56 -5.68
C LEU A 101 -14.35 -1.48 -6.64
N LYS A 102 -15.49 -0.94 -6.19
CA LYS A 102 -16.68 -0.69 -7.06
C LYS A 102 -16.38 0.24 -8.23
N LYS A 103 -15.45 1.17 -8.06
CA LYS A 103 -14.96 2.07 -9.13
C LYS A 103 -13.90 1.40 -10.02
N ARG A 104 -13.64 0.10 -9.83
CA ARG A 104 -12.57 -0.68 -10.47
C ARG A 104 -11.17 -0.11 -10.23
N GLN A 105 -10.99 0.64 -9.16
CA GLN A 105 -9.68 1.12 -8.77
C GLN A 105 -8.90 -0.04 -8.14
N PRO A 106 -7.62 -0.25 -8.50
CA PRO A 106 -6.76 -1.17 -7.78
C PRO A 106 -6.61 -0.73 -6.32
N VAL A 107 -6.80 -1.67 -5.39
CA VAL A 107 -6.65 -1.41 -3.95
C VAL A 107 -5.58 -2.32 -3.37
N ALA A 108 -4.65 -1.77 -2.58
CA ALA A 108 -3.77 -2.53 -1.71
C ALA A 108 -4.25 -2.33 -0.26
N LEU A 109 -4.54 -3.41 0.46
CA LEU A 109 -5.01 -3.40 1.84
C LEU A 109 -4.05 -4.18 2.73
N GLY A 110 -3.44 -3.48 3.68
CA GLY A 110 -2.53 -4.02 4.67
C GLY A 110 -3.20 -4.27 6.02
N PHE A 111 -2.64 -5.20 6.79
CA PHE A 111 -3.01 -5.43 8.17
C PHE A 111 -1.76 -5.49 9.05
N GLU A 112 -1.76 -4.76 10.15
CA GLU A 112 -0.74 -4.82 11.22
C GLU A 112 -1.07 -6.02 12.13
N CYS A 113 -0.75 -7.21 11.63
CA CYS A 113 -0.74 -8.46 12.39
C CYS A 113 -0.08 -9.55 11.53
N PRO A 114 0.46 -10.63 12.11
CA PRO A 114 0.95 -11.75 11.31
C PRO A 114 -0.14 -12.32 10.39
N LEU A 115 0.11 -12.35 9.08
CA LEU A 115 -0.80 -12.89 8.06
C LEU A 115 -0.37 -14.27 7.52
N PHE A 116 0.83 -14.71 7.89
CA PHE A 116 1.28 -16.09 7.73
C PHE A 116 2.32 -16.41 8.81
N VAL A 117 2.46 -17.70 9.11
CA VAL A 117 3.50 -18.22 10.01
C VAL A 117 4.28 -19.34 9.32
N PRO A 118 5.57 -19.54 9.64
CA PRO A 118 6.33 -20.67 9.12
C PRO A 118 5.75 -21.99 9.63
N LEU A 119 5.67 -22.97 8.73
CA LEU A 119 5.42 -24.37 9.07
C LEU A 119 6.75 -25.11 8.92
N ALA A 120 7.60 -25.00 9.93
CA ALA A 120 8.92 -25.64 9.93
C ALA A 120 8.80 -27.13 10.27
N ASP A 121 9.56 -27.98 9.57
CA ASP A 121 9.65 -29.41 9.87
C ASP A 121 10.28 -29.67 11.26
N GLU A 122 11.27 -28.83 11.62
CA GLU A 122 11.96 -28.92 12.90
C GLU A 122 11.09 -28.36 14.05
N PRO A 123 10.67 -29.18 15.03
CA PRO A 123 9.76 -28.73 16.09
C PRO A 123 10.31 -27.56 16.91
N SER A 124 11.63 -27.48 17.07
CA SER A 124 12.31 -26.39 17.78
C SER A 124 12.17 -25.02 17.10
N LYS A 125 11.79 -24.99 15.81
CA LYS A 125 11.63 -23.77 15.00
C LYS A 125 10.17 -23.33 14.84
N LEU A 126 9.20 -24.12 15.33
CA LEU A 126 7.77 -23.81 15.16
C LEU A 126 7.36 -22.46 15.75
N THR A 127 8.08 -21.98 16.78
CA THR A 127 7.82 -20.68 17.41
C THR A 127 8.94 -19.66 17.14
N ALA A 128 9.87 -19.96 16.25
CA ALA A 128 10.97 -19.06 15.93
C ALA A 128 10.50 -17.83 15.13
N SER A 129 11.30 -16.76 15.16
CA SER A 129 11.05 -15.58 14.33
C SER A 129 11.21 -15.89 12.84
N ARG A 130 10.45 -15.18 12.01
CA ARG A 130 10.65 -15.16 10.56
C ARG A 130 11.92 -14.37 10.24
N HIS A 131 12.58 -14.68 9.13
CA HIS A 131 13.73 -13.90 8.67
C HIS A 131 13.28 -12.46 8.42
N GLY A 132 13.93 -11.48 9.06
CA GLY A 132 13.57 -10.05 8.97
C GLY A 132 12.84 -9.45 10.17
N GLU A 133 12.28 -10.27 11.07
CA GLU A 133 11.63 -9.79 12.31
C GLU A 133 12.63 -9.33 13.38
N GLY A 134 13.89 -9.76 13.27
CA GLY A 134 14.92 -9.51 14.27
C GLY A 134 14.72 -10.39 15.51
N ASN A 135 14.79 -9.79 16.70
CA ASN A 135 14.82 -10.52 17.98
C ASN A 135 13.45 -10.85 18.58
N ARG A 136 12.35 -10.49 17.92
CA ARG A 136 10.99 -10.77 18.40
C ARG A 136 10.28 -11.67 17.41
N ALA A 137 10.04 -12.91 17.82
CA ALA A 137 9.25 -13.83 17.04
C ALA A 137 7.78 -13.43 17.05
N TRP A 138 7.06 -13.75 15.97
CA TRP A 138 5.59 -13.68 15.91
C TRP A 138 4.89 -14.41 17.07
N SER A 139 5.57 -15.39 17.68
CA SER A 139 5.09 -16.19 18.82
C SER A 139 5.33 -15.54 20.20
N ALA A 140 6.04 -14.40 20.25
CA ALA A 140 6.47 -13.77 21.50
C ALA A 140 5.63 -12.53 21.84
N ALA A 141 5.30 -12.38 23.14
CA ALA A 141 4.66 -11.21 23.71
C ALA A 141 3.37 -10.76 22.96
N ALA A 142 3.42 -9.63 22.25
CA ALA A 142 2.27 -9.07 21.54
C ALA A 142 1.87 -9.87 20.29
N GLY A 143 2.81 -10.60 19.68
CA GLY A 143 2.61 -11.28 18.40
C GLY A 143 1.44 -12.28 18.38
N PRO A 144 1.34 -13.24 19.32
CA PRO A 144 0.21 -14.17 19.38
C PRO A 144 -1.14 -13.48 19.60
N SER A 145 -1.17 -12.41 20.40
CA SER A 145 -2.39 -11.66 20.69
C SER A 145 -2.87 -10.89 19.45
N ALA A 146 -1.95 -10.25 18.73
CA ALA A 146 -2.24 -9.57 17.47
C ALA A 146 -2.68 -10.58 16.39
N LEU A 147 -2.00 -11.73 16.29
CA LEU A 147 -2.39 -12.83 15.40
C LEU A 147 -3.80 -13.32 15.71
N ALA A 148 -4.11 -13.64 16.98
CA ALA A 148 -5.42 -14.17 17.37
C ALA A 148 -6.55 -13.16 17.10
N THR A 149 -6.31 -11.88 17.37
CA THR A 149 -7.26 -10.80 17.04
C THR A 149 -7.43 -10.66 15.53
N GLY A 150 -6.31 -10.67 14.80
CA GLY A 150 -6.24 -10.56 13.35
C GLY A 150 -6.99 -11.69 12.63
N LEU A 151 -6.94 -12.93 13.12
CA LEU A 151 -7.68 -14.06 12.55
C LEU A 151 -9.18 -13.75 12.38
N VAL A 152 -9.77 -13.03 13.34
CA VAL A 152 -11.20 -12.73 13.34
C VAL A 152 -11.47 -11.42 12.60
N GLU A 153 -10.71 -10.36 12.89
CA GLU A 153 -10.94 -9.04 12.30
C GLU A 153 -10.65 -9.02 10.79
N VAL A 154 -9.53 -9.61 10.34
CA VAL A 154 -9.19 -9.69 8.91
C VAL A 154 -10.25 -10.48 8.14
N LEU A 155 -10.66 -11.64 8.66
CA LEU A 155 -11.71 -12.44 8.03
C LEU A 155 -13.03 -11.67 7.94
N TRP A 156 -13.42 -10.97 9.00
CA TRP A 156 -14.62 -10.16 9.02
C TRP A 156 -14.56 -9.03 7.99
N ILE A 157 -13.45 -8.26 7.97
CA ILE A 157 -13.22 -7.17 7.01
C ILE A 157 -13.33 -7.69 5.58
N LEU A 158 -12.63 -8.77 5.25
CA LEU A 158 -12.67 -9.36 3.91
C LEU A 158 -14.09 -9.82 3.53
N ARG A 159 -14.82 -10.44 4.46
CA ARG A 159 -16.20 -10.87 4.22
C ARG A 159 -17.13 -9.69 3.96
N GLU A 160 -17.02 -8.62 4.73
CA GLU A 160 -17.88 -7.43 4.54
C GLU A 160 -17.52 -6.66 3.27
N ILE A 161 -16.23 -6.56 2.90
CA ILE A 161 -15.83 -6.00 1.60
C ILE A 161 -16.42 -6.86 0.46
N ARG A 162 -16.34 -8.19 0.55
CA ARG A 162 -16.90 -9.12 -0.45
C ARG A 162 -18.41 -8.91 -0.62
N ARG A 163 -19.14 -8.87 0.49
CA ARG A 163 -20.59 -8.60 0.49
C ARG A 163 -20.94 -7.27 -0.17
N ASN A 164 -20.12 -6.26 0.06
CA ASN A 164 -20.33 -4.95 -0.52
C ASN A 164 -20.00 -4.88 -2.02
N CYS A 165 -18.98 -5.60 -2.49
CA CYS A 165 -18.51 -5.53 -3.88
C CYS A 165 -19.12 -6.58 -4.82
N GLY A 166 -19.64 -7.68 -4.28
CA GLY A 166 -20.09 -8.83 -5.05
C GLY A 166 -18.94 -9.68 -5.61
N ASP A 167 -19.25 -10.61 -6.52
CA ASP A 167 -18.32 -11.67 -6.90
C ASP A 167 -17.33 -11.34 -8.03
N ASN A 168 -17.40 -10.13 -8.57
CA ASN A 168 -16.64 -9.74 -9.76
C ASN A 168 -15.18 -9.34 -9.48
N GLU A 169 -14.87 -9.00 -8.23
CA GLU A 169 -13.52 -8.60 -7.83
C GLU A 169 -12.67 -9.80 -7.42
N ARG A 170 -11.36 -9.67 -7.64
CA ARG A 170 -10.37 -10.70 -7.29
C ARG A 170 -9.43 -10.17 -6.22
N ALA A 171 -9.02 -11.08 -5.33
CA ALA A 171 -7.94 -10.83 -4.38
C ALA A 171 -6.62 -11.41 -4.88
N PHE A 172 -5.51 -10.79 -4.48
CA PHE A 172 -4.16 -11.14 -4.90
C PHE A 172 -3.20 -11.11 -3.70
N LEU A 173 -2.35 -12.14 -3.62
CA LEU A 173 -1.17 -12.18 -2.74
C LEU A 173 0.14 -11.98 -3.53
N ASP A 174 0.07 -12.03 -4.87
CA ASP A 174 1.20 -11.87 -5.79
C ASP A 174 1.11 -10.51 -6.49
N TRP A 175 2.15 -9.69 -6.34
CA TRP A 175 2.14 -8.30 -6.81
C TRP A 175 2.08 -8.20 -8.33
N LYS A 176 2.85 -9.05 -9.03
CA LYS A 176 2.90 -9.06 -10.50
C LYS A 176 1.54 -9.38 -11.10
N SER A 177 0.84 -10.37 -10.54
CA SER A 177 -0.52 -10.75 -10.95
C SER A 177 -1.52 -9.62 -10.71
N PHE A 178 -1.41 -8.92 -9.57
CA PHE A 178 -2.22 -7.75 -9.27
C PHE A 178 -1.98 -6.61 -10.26
N CYS A 179 -0.72 -6.24 -10.51
CA CYS A 179 -0.35 -5.20 -11.47
C CYS A 179 -0.86 -5.53 -12.87
N LYS A 180 -0.71 -6.79 -13.33
CA LYS A 180 -1.20 -7.23 -14.64
C LYS A 180 -2.72 -7.11 -14.78
N ARG A 181 -3.47 -7.27 -13.69
CA ARG A 181 -4.94 -7.16 -13.71
C ARG A 181 -5.42 -5.71 -13.81
N CYS A 182 -4.64 -4.75 -13.33
CA CYS A 182 -5.00 -3.33 -13.21
C CYS A 182 -6.33 -3.09 -12.44
N SER A 183 -6.77 -4.03 -11.60
CA SER A 183 -7.95 -3.91 -10.73
C SER A 183 -7.94 -5.01 -9.67
N GLY A 184 -8.80 -4.88 -8.65
CA GLY A 184 -8.95 -5.86 -7.57
C GLY A 184 -8.25 -5.46 -6.27
N LEU A 185 -8.12 -6.44 -5.36
CA LEU A 185 -7.65 -6.26 -3.99
C LEU A 185 -6.31 -6.98 -3.79
N PHE A 186 -5.23 -6.25 -3.59
CA PHE A 186 -3.94 -6.78 -3.16
C PHE A 186 -3.86 -6.79 -1.64
N LEU A 187 -3.42 -7.89 -1.04
CA LEU A 187 -3.32 -8.06 0.41
C LEU A 187 -1.87 -8.22 0.84
N TRP A 188 -1.51 -7.53 1.91
CA TRP A 188 -0.14 -7.51 2.44
C TRP A 188 -0.13 -7.38 3.96
N GLU A 189 0.97 -7.76 4.57
CA GLU A 189 1.22 -7.64 6.00
C GLU A 189 2.03 -6.38 6.30
N ALA A 190 1.53 -5.55 7.21
CA ALA A 190 2.29 -4.45 7.77
C ALA A 190 3.07 -4.94 8.99
N PHE A 191 4.37 -4.67 9.00
CA PHE A 191 5.23 -4.95 10.15
C PHE A 191 5.69 -3.63 10.76
N VAL A 192 4.99 -3.16 11.79
CA VAL A 192 5.30 -1.91 12.48
C VAL A 192 5.88 -2.26 13.85
N SER A 193 7.19 -2.16 14.01
CA SER A 193 7.85 -2.57 15.27
C SER A 193 8.93 -1.57 15.71
N GLY A 194 9.03 -1.31 17.03
CA GLY A 194 10.22 -0.71 17.65
C GLY A 194 9.95 0.58 18.43
N LYS A 195 11.02 1.33 18.77
CA LYS A 195 10.97 2.57 19.59
C LYS A 195 10.13 3.72 19.01
N ARG A 196 9.46 3.51 17.88
CA ARG A 196 8.67 4.50 17.14
C ARG A 196 7.41 3.89 16.53
N GLU A 197 6.80 2.91 17.20
CA GLU A 197 5.34 2.82 17.18
C GLU A 197 4.81 4.22 17.45
N SER A 198 3.88 4.67 16.62
CA SER A 198 3.18 5.91 16.86
C SER A 198 2.41 5.80 18.17
N ARG A 199 2.07 6.93 18.78
CA ARG A 199 1.30 6.90 20.04
C ARG A 199 -0.18 6.55 19.82
N THR A 200 -0.60 6.28 18.58
CA THR A 200 -2.00 6.10 18.20
C THR A 200 -2.13 5.01 17.14
N HIS A 201 -3.16 4.19 17.23
CA HIS A 201 -3.39 3.11 16.24
C HIS A 201 -3.50 3.60 14.79
N ILE A 202 -4.06 4.80 14.58
CA ILE A 202 -4.09 5.45 13.26
C ILE A 202 -2.68 5.78 12.74
N GLY A 203 -1.76 6.17 13.63
CA GLY A 203 -0.40 6.53 13.24
C GLY A 203 0.41 5.31 12.76
N ASP A 204 0.17 4.12 13.32
CA ASP A 204 0.84 2.89 12.88
C ASP A 204 0.32 2.47 11.51
N ALA A 205 -0.99 2.53 11.31
CA ALA A 205 -1.60 2.36 9.98
C ALA A 205 -1.06 3.39 8.97
N GLU A 206 -0.88 4.66 9.35
CA GLU A 206 -0.30 5.69 8.48
C GLU A 206 1.15 5.39 8.11
N LEU A 207 1.99 5.02 9.07
CA LEU A 207 3.39 4.64 8.84
C LEU A 207 3.49 3.45 7.88
N ALA A 208 2.61 2.46 8.04
CA ALA A 208 2.52 1.30 7.16
C ALA A 208 2.14 1.72 5.72
N VAL A 209 1.08 2.51 5.54
CA VAL A 209 0.66 3.01 4.21
C VAL A 209 1.77 3.81 3.54
N ARG A 210 2.43 4.71 4.27
CA ARG A 210 3.54 5.50 3.72
C ARG A 210 4.69 4.61 3.28
N SER A 211 5.07 3.63 4.09
CA SER A 211 6.16 2.70 3.77
C SER A 211 5.83 1.84 2.54
N PHE A 212 4.57 1.41 2.39
CA PHE A 212 4.11 0.74 1.18
C PHE A 212 4.22 1.66 -0.04
N CYS A 213 3.72 2.90 0.05
CA CYS A 213 3.82 3.89 -1.03
C CYS A 213 5.27 4.20 -1.42
N ASP A 214 6.18 4.27 -0.45
CA ASP A 214 7.61 4.51 -0.68
C ASP A 214 8.30 3.33 -1.39
N SER A 215 7.75 2.12 -1.26
CA SER A 215 8.26 0.91 -1.93
C SER A 215 7.79 0.74 -3.39
N LEU A 216 6.86 1.57 -3.85
CA LEU A 216 6.40 1.53 -5.24
C LEU A 216 7.50 2.03 -6.22
N PRO A 217 7.59 1.47 -7.44
CA PRO A 217 6.65 0.54 -8.07
C PRO A 217 6.90 -0.96 -7.78
N ASP A 218 7.95 -1.30 -7.04
CA ASP A 218 8.39 -2.68 -6.80
C ASP A 218 8.43 -3.02 -5.29
N PRO A 219 7.26 -3.17 -4.66
CA PRO A 219 7.18 -3.45 -3.23
C PRO A 219 7.67 -4.87 -2.89
N GLU A 220 7.76 -5.80 -3.85
CA GLU A 220 8.36 -7.13 -3.64
C GLU A 220 9.85 -7.06 -3.30
N SER A 221 10.57 -6.13 -3.93
CA SER A 221 11.98 -5.85 -3.60
C SER A 221 12.16 -5.31 -2.18
N ALA A 222 11.13 -4.65 -1.64
CA ALA A 222 11.10 -4.11 -0.29
C ALA A 222 10.56 -5.10 0.76
N SER A 223 10.19 -6.33 0.36
CA SER A 223 9.67 -7.34 1.28
C SER A 223 10.69 -7.68 2.36
N ALA A 224 10.42 -7.24 3.59
CA ALA A 224 11.37 -7.28 4.68
C ALA A 224 11.36 -8.61 5.44
N VAL A 225 10.22 -9.32 5.41
CA VAL A 225 10.07 -10.60 6.09
C VAL A 225 9.87 -11.72 5.08
N ARG A 226 10.65 -12.79 5.24
CA ARG A 226 10.62 -13.98 4.38
C ARG A 226 10.72 -15.24 5.26
N CYS A 227 10.19 -16.36 4.78
CA CYS A 227 10.58 -17.65 5.32
C CYS A 227 11.93 -18.05 4.74
N ALA A 228 12.66 -18.92 5.45
CA ALA A 228 13.85 -19.54 4.90
C ALA A 228 13.48 -20.35 3.65
N ASP A 229 14.40 -20.44 2.69
CA ASP A 229 14.16 -21.15 1.43
C ASP A 229 13.67 -22.58 1.69
N GLY A 230 12.60 -22.97 0.98
CA GLY A 230 11.97 -24.28 1.12
C GLY A 230 11.08 -24.47 2.35
N THR A 231 10.98 -23.51 3.27
CA THR A 231 10.08 -23.62 4.42
C THR A 231 8.63 -23.34 3.99
N GLU A 232 7.74 -24.29 4.20
CA GLU A 232 6.30 -24.09 3.99
C GLU A 232 5.75 -23.03 4.94
N VAL A 233 4.64 -22.40 4.57
CA VAL A 233 3.94 -21.45 5.43
C VAL A 233 2.51 -21.91 5.68
N TYR A 234 2.00 -21.58 6.86
CA TYR A 234 0.58 -21.57 7.11
C TYR A 234 0.05 -20.16 6.86
N SER A 235 -0.60 -19.97 5.71
CA SER A 235 -1.14 -18.69 5.26
C SER A 235 -2.49 -18.40 5.91
N LEU A 236 -2.47 -17.53 6.91
CA LEU A 236 -3.67 -17.08 7.62
C LEU A 236 -4.56 -16.24 6.71
N ILE A 237 -3.94 -15.37 5.89
CA ILE A 237 -4.66 -14.58 4.89
C ILE A 237 -5.22 -15.47 3.77
N GLY A 238 -4.51 -16.53 3.37
CA GLY A 238 -5.01 -17.53 2.43
C GLY A 238 -6.26 -18.25 2.97
N ALA A 239 -6.23 -18.65 4.24
CA ALA A 239 -7.39 -19.24 4.92
C ALA A 239 -8.56 -18.24 5.01
N ALA A 240 -8.28 -16.98 5.33
CA ALA A 240 -9.29 -15.93 5.38
C ALA A 240 -9.94 -15.69 4.00
N LEU A 241 -9.15 -15.65 2.92
CA LEU A 241 -9.62 -15.54 1.54
C LEU A 241 -10.57 -16.67 1.13
N LEU A 242 -10.23 -17.91 1.46
CA LEU A 242 -11.09 -19.07 1.22
C LEU A 242 -12.40 -18.95 2.00
N ARG A 243 -12.30 -18.65 3.30
CA ARG A 243 -13.47 -18.61 4.19
C ARG A 243 -14.43 -17.45 3.90
N SER A 244 -13.93 -16.34 3.37
CA SER A 244 -14.72 -15.15 3.01
C SER A 244 -15.27 -15.20 1.59
N GLY A 245 -14.96 -16.24 0.80
CA GLY A 245 -15.46 -16.40 -0.57
C GLY A 245 -14.70 -15.58 -1.62
N TRP A 246 -13.53 -15.02 -1.28
CA TRP A 246 -12.68 -14.33 -2.26
C TRP A 246 -11.92 -15.30 -3.17
N ALA A 247 -11.70 -16.52 -2.72
CA ALA A 247 -10.99 -17.55 -3.47
C ALA A 247 -11.56 -18.94 -3.18
N ALA A 248 -11.28 -19.87 -4.09
CA ALA A 248 -11.56 -21.30 -3.93
C ALA A 248 -10.29 -22.17 -4.07
N ASP A 249 -9.14 -21.55 -4.36
CA ASP A 249 -7.88 -22.25 -4.57
C ASP A 249 -7.19 -22.56 -3.24
N VAL A 250 -7.28 -23.81 -2.80
CA VAL A 250 -6.70 -24.30 -1.54
C VAL A 250 -5.18 -24.11 -1.46
N ARG A 251 -4.48 -23.97 -2.58
CA ARG A 251 -3.03 -23.70 -2.60
C ARG A 251 -2.67 -22.36 -1.96
N LEU A 252 -3.65 -21.45 -1.78
CA LEU A 252 -3.45 -20.22 -1.03
C LEU A 252 -3.07 -20.47 0.44
N LEU A 253 -3.42 -21.63 1.01
CA LEU A 253 -3.03 -21.99 2.39
C LEU A 253 -1.52 -22.09 2.57
N SER A 254 -0.76 -22.35 1.50
CA SER A 254 0.70 -22.45 1.52
C SER A 254 1.39 -21.24 0.87
N ARG A 255 0.67 -20.12 0.66
CA ARG A 255 1.22 -18.92 0.01
C ARG A 255 1.47 -17.78 1.00
N PRO A 256 2.71 -17.30 1.15
CA PRO A 256 2.95 -16.08 1.93
C PRO A 256 2.39 -14.87 1.19
N CYS A 257 2.07 -13.82 1.94
CA CYS A 257 1.82 -12.49 1.38
C CYS A 257 3.08 -11.64 1.49
N LEU A 258 3.06 -10.50 0.80
CA LEU A 258 4.09 -9.48 0.93
C LEU A 258 4.12 -8.92 2.36
N VAL A 259 5.31 -8.68 2.92
CA VAL A 259 5.47 -8.03 4.22
C VAL A 259 6.29 -6.75 4.07
N ILE A 260 5.66 -5.60 4.38
CA ILE A 260 6.34 -4.31 4.33
C ILE A 260 6.63 -3.84 5.76
N LYS A 261 7.90 -3.60 6.03
CA LYS A 261 8.38 -3.07 7.30
C LYS A 261 8.48 -1.55 7.24
N SER A 262 8.04 -0.88 8.30
CA SER A 262 8.15 0.58 8.34
C SER A 262 9.62 1.04 8.43
N ALA A 263 10.05 1.84 7.45
CA ALA A 263 11.47 2.17 7.21
C ALA A 263 11.92 3.54 7.74
N TRP A 264 11.06 4.31 8.40
CA TRP A 264 11.39 5.68 8.84
C TRP A 264 12.33 5.68 10.06
N GLY A 265 13.62 5.45 9.79
CA GLY A 265 14.69 5.35 10.78
C GLY A 265 16.12 5.52 10.26
N THR A 266 16.39 5.53 8.95
CA THR A 266 17.65 6.08 8.44
C THR A 266 17.45 7.56 8.16
N SER A 267 18.15 8.40 8.91
CA SER A 267 18.49 9.76 8.48
C SER A 267 18.73 9.76 6.97
N ARG A 268 18.00 10.61 6.23
CA ARG A 268 18.52 11.06 4.94
C ARG A 268 19.98 11.46 5.18
N PRO A 269 20.96 11.02 4.38
CA PRO A 269 22.23 11.73 4.35
C PRO A 269 21.84 13.17 4.05
N GLY A 270 22.08 14.06 5.02
CA GLY A 270 21.92 15.47 4.78
C GLY A 270 22.74 15.81 3.55
N PHE A 271 22.13 16.51 2.60
CA PHE A 271 22.90 17.35 1.70
C PHE A 271 23.70 18.30 2.61
N ALA A 272 24.95 17.94 2.90
CA ALA A 272 25.94 18.89 3.33
C ALA A 272 26.23 19.76 2.11
N GLY A 273 25.69 20.98 2.14
CA GLY A 273 26.30 22.11 1.46
C GLY A 273 27.46 22.64 2.27
#